data_AF-A0A424RBS3-F1
#
_entry.id   AF-A0A424RBS3-F1
#
_cell.length_a   1.000
_cell.length_b   1.000
_cell.length_c   1.000
_cell.angle_alpha   90.00
_cell.angle_beta   90.00
_cell.angle_gamma   90.00
#
_symmetry.space_group_name_H-M   'P 1'
#
loop_
_entity.id
_entity.type
_entity.pdbx_description
1 polymer ?
#
loop_
_entity_poly.entity_id
_entity_poly.type
_entity_poly.pdbx_seq_one_letter_code
_entity_poly.pdbx_strand_id
1 'polypeptide(L)'
;MKTFNVIPKDSDSVTEINTWLLELDEHKLIATQELNWGSGEFALHIPETPEKIEDIKNYVNRNSREKGIFREIPEEHIAKLDTNEYFFEMVATSGGAHEDWSVGLHEGESNDDIVNMIAQAEEGIESEGDEFLYENGWEEDCYDYKIEGGIKITPLVEL
;
A
#
# COMPACT_ATOMS: atom_id res chain seq x y z
N MET A 1 -11.67 8.62 18.50
CA MET A 1 -11.43 8.34 17.08
C MET A 1 -12.80 8.12 16.55
N LYS A 2 -13.18 8.85 15.51
CA LYS A 2 -14.37 8.50 14.76
C LYS A 2 -13.97 7.46 13.75
N THR A 3 -14.71 6.36 13.73
CA THR A 3 -14.49 5.28 12.79
C THR A 3 -15.56 5.36 11.70
N PHE A 4 -15.13 5.15 10.46
CA PHE A 4 -16.01 5.14 9.30
C PHE A 4 -15.77 3.86 8.52
N ASN A 5 -16.85 3.27 8.02
CA ASN A 5 -16.75 2.24 7.00
C ASN A 5 -16.57 2.92 5.64
N VAL A 6 -15.56 2.47 4.90
CA VAL A 6 -15.19 2.95 3.58
C VAL A 6 -15.30 1.80 2.60
N ILE A 7 -16.15 2.00 1.59
CA ILE A 7 -16.39 1.03 0.52
C ILE A 7 -16.09 1.71 -0.81
N PRO A 8 -15.25 1.13 -1.69
CA PRO A 8 -15.06 1.60 -3.06
C PRO A 8 -16.39 1.64 -3.83
N LYS A 9 -16.56 2.65 -4.69
CA LYS A 9 -17.79 2.79 -5.48
C LYS A 9 -17.87 1.81 -6.65
N ASP A 10 -16.72 1.53 -7.25
CA ASP A 10 -16.59 0.74 -8.46
C ASP A 10 -15.96 -0.63 -8.15
N SER A 11 -16.27 -1.65 -8.95
CA SER A 11 -15.55 -2.92 -8.89
C SER A 11 -14.15 -2.77 -9.48
N ASP A 12 -13.24 -3.67 -9.10
CA ASP A 12 -11.87 -3.73 -9.63
C ASP A 12 -11.09 -2.42 -9.43
N SER A 13 -11.42 -1.70 -8.35
CA SER A 13 -10.92 -0.35 -8.06
C SER A 13 -9.95 -0.30 -6.88
N VAL A 14 -9.69 -1.44 -6.25
CA VAL A 14 -8.78 -1.57 -5.12
C VAL A 14 -7.52 -2.27 -5.60
N THR A 15 -6.38 -1.60 -5.48
CA THR A 15 -5.06 -2.18 -5.69
C THR A 15 -4.36 -2.30 -4.35
N GLU A 16 -4.02 -3.51 -3.94
CA GLU A 16 -3.06 -3.78 -2.88
C GLU A 16 -1.65 -3.71 -3.45
N ILE A 17 -0.74 -3.07 -2.72
CA ILE A 17 0.62 -2.78 -3.15
C ILE A 17 1.57 -3.29 -2.07
N ASN A 18 2.32 -4.34 -2.40
CA ASN A 18 3.34 -4.92 -1.52
C ASN A 18 4.72 -4.61 -2.09
N THR A 19 5.54 -3.93 -1.29
CA THR A 19 6.87 -3.49 -1.72
C THR A 19 7.93 -4.22 -0.92
N TRP A 20 8.94 -4.68 -1.63
CA TRP A 20 10.06 -5.44 -1.12
C TRP A 20 11.35 -4.76 -1.48
N LEU A 21 12.32 -4.90 -0.60
CA LEU A 21 13.57 -4.18 -0.65
C LEU A 21 14.74 -5.14 -0.52
N LEU A 22 15.68 -5.06 -1.45
CA LEU A 22 17.02 -5.60 -1.31
C LEU A 22 18.04 -4.46 -1.22
N GLU A 23 18.61 -4.27 -0.04
CA GLU A 23 19.71 -3.33 0.19
C GLU A 23 21.06 -4.02 -0.02
N LEU A 24 21.89 -3.42 -0.87
CA LEU A 24 23.28 -3.77 -1.13
C LEU A 24 24.16 -2.55 -0.81
N ASP A 25 25.48 -2.71 -0.78
CA ASP A 25 26.42 -1.64 -0.35
C ASP A 25 26.15 -0.27 -1.01
N GLU A 26 26.09 -0.21 -2.35
CA GLU A 26 25.86 1.03 -3.11
C GLU A 26 24.56 1.00 -3.94
N HIS A 27 23.73 -0.03 -3.75
CA HIS A 27 22.56 -0.27 -4.59
C HIS A 27 21.33 -0.61 -3.76
N LYS A 28 20.18 -0.14 -4.22
CA LYS A 28 18.88 -0.46 -3.65
C LYS A 28 17.98 -0.98 -4.75
N LEU A 29 17.51 -2.22 -4.64
CA LEU A 29 16.52 -2.78 -5.55
C LEU A 29 15.16 -2.84 -4.87
N ILE A 30 14.11 -2.60 -5.66
CA ILE A 30 12.72 -2.69 -5.20
C ILE A 30 11.98 -3.68 -6.09
N ALA A 31 11.25 -4.60 -5.45
CA ALA A 31 10.23 -5.41 -6.10
C ALA A 31 8.85 -4.96 -5.60
N THR A 32 7.90 -4.78 -6.50
CA THR A 32 6.54 -4.36 -6.19
C THR A 32 5.55 -5.34 -6.77
N GLN A 33 4.69 -5.87 -5.91
CA GLN A 33 3.50 -6.63 -6.27
C GLN A 33 2.30 -5.69 -6.24
N GLU A 34 1.51 -5.67 -7.32
CA GLU A 34 0.20 -5.03 -7.34
C GLU A 34 -0.90 -6.09 -7.52
N LEU A 35 -1.78 -6.22 -6.52
CA LEU A 35 -2.94 -7.11 -6.56
C LEU A 35 -4.22 -6.28 -6.71
N ASN A 36 -4.95 -6.46 -7.80
CA ASN A 36 -6.23 -5.80 -8.03
C ASN A 36 -7.39 -6.66 -7.52
N TRP A 37 -8.20 -6.08 -6.66
CA TRP A 37 -9.35 -6.71 -6.02
C TRP A 37 -10.66 -6.19 -6.60
N GLY A 38 -11.58 -7.12 -6.89
CA GLY A 38 -12.93 -6.78 -7.36
C GLY A 38 -13.77 -5.99 -6.35
N SER A 39 -13.47 -6.11 -5.06
CA SER A 39 -14.11 -5.35 -3.98
C SER A 39 -13.18 -5.20 -2.78
N GLY A 40 -13.39 -4.14 -1.99
CA GLY A 40 -12.77 -3.96 -0.67
C GLY A 40 -13.70 -3.32 0.35
N GLU A 41 -13.41 -3.53 1.63
CA GLU A 41 -14.04 -2.88 2.78
C GLU A 41 -12.95 -2.47 3.77
N PHE A 42 -12.99 -1.20 4.21
CA PHE A 42 -11.97 -0.61 5.05
C PHE A 42 -12.57 0.17 6.21
N ALA A 43 -11.89 0.16 7.36
CA ALA A 43 -12.18 1.03 8.48
C ALA A 43 -11.24 2.24 8.47
N LEU A 44 -11.80 3.44 8.33
CA LEU A 44 -11.08 4.70 8.42
C LEU A 44 -11.20 5.28 9.83
N HIS A 45 -10.08 5.62 10.45
CA HIS A 45 -10.03 6.19 11.78
C HIS A 45 -9.55 7.64 11.76
N ILE A 46 -10.42 8.56 12.14
CA ILE A 46 -10.10 9.98 12.25
C ILE A 46 -9.79 10.34 13.72
N PRO A 47 -8.59 10.86 14.03
CA PRO A 47 -8.23 11.26 15.39
C PRO A 47 -8.95 12.54 15.80
N GLU A 48 -9.39 12.59 17.07
CA GLU A 48 -10.14 13.73 17.61
C GLU A 48 -9.41 14.48 18.73
N THR A 49 -8.34 13.88 19.28
CA THR A 49 -7.57 14.45 20.40
C THR A 49 -6.10 14.58 20.01
N PRO A 50 -5.36 15.54 20.58
CA PRO A 50 -3.92 15.69 20.33
C PRO A 50 -3.12 14.42 20.57
N GLU A 51 -3.47 13.65 21.61
CA GLU A 51 -2.84 12.37 21.93
C GLU A 51 -3.01 11.35 20.79
N LYS A 52 -4.23 11.25 20.23
CA LYS A 52 -4.52 10.34 19.11
C LYS A 52 -3.89 10.81 17.81
N ILE A 53 -3.76 12.12 17.61
CA ILE A 53 -3.02 12.68 16.48
C ILE A 53 -1.53 12.30 16.56
N GLU A 54 -0.96 12.38 17.76
CA GLU A 54 0.45 12.06 18.01
C GLU A 54 0.74 10.56 17.83
N ASP A 55 -0.22 9.70 18.14
CA ASP A 55 -0.16 8.26 17.91
C ASP A 55 -0.24 7.92 16.41
N ILE A 56 -1.28 8.42 15.73
CA ILE A 56 -1.55 8.11 14.31
C ILE A 56 -0.45 8.61 13.36
N LYS A 57 0.20 9.74 13.66
CA LYS A 57 1.14 10.37 12.72
C LYS A 57 2.32 9.47 12.30
N ASN A 58 2.59 8.41 13.05
CA ASN A 58 3.67 7.45 12.77
C ASN A 58 3.24 6.34 11.81
N TYR A 59 1.93 6.20 11.55
CA TYR A 59 1.34 5.20 10.67
C TYR A 59 0.85 5.79 9.35
N VAL A 60 1.00 7.10 9.14
CA VAL A 60 0.66 7.78 7.89
C VAL A 60 1.92 8.29 7.23
N ASN A 61 1.87 8.42 5.90
CA ASN A 61 3.00 8.89 5.13
C ASN A 61 3.41 10.31 5.53
N ARG A 62 4.66 10.66 5.23
CA ARG A 62 5.26 11.94 5.61
C ARG A 62 4.47 13.15 5.12
N ASN A 63 3.98 13.10 3.88
CA ASN A 63 3.23 14.20 3.27
C ASN A 63 1.91 14.45 4.01
N SER A 64 1.17 13.39 4.34
CA SER A 64 -0.05 13.47 5.15
C SER A 64 0.24 13.99 6.56
N ARG A 65 1.33 13.52 7.19
CA ARG A 65 1.77 14.01 8.50
C ARG A 65 2.06 15.51 8.50
N GLU A 66 2.80 16.01 7.52
CA GLU A 66 3.22 17.41 7.42
C GLU A 66 2.03 18.34 7.12
N LYS A 67 1.09 17.89 6.28
CA LYS A 67 -0.10 18.66 5.89
C LYS A 67 -1.30 18.49 6.83
N GLY A 68 -1.31 17.43 7.64
CA GLY A 68 -2.40 17.08 8.54
C GLY A 68 -3.63 16.46 7.85
N ILE A 69 -3.47 15.88 6.66
CA ILE A 69 -4.57 15.34 5.82
C ILE A 69 -5.35 14.24 6.55
N PHE A 70 -4.66 13.34 7.25
CA PHE A 70 -5.24 12.23 8.03
C PHE A 70 -6.23 12.65 9.15
N ARG A 71 -6.37 13.96 9.42
CA ARG A 71 -7.30 14.51 10.41
C ARG A 71 -8.68 14.81 9.82
N GLU A 72 -8.81 14.76 8.50
CA GLU A 72 -10.02 15.11 7.77
C GLU A 72 -10.65 13.85 7.18
N ILE A 73 -11.96 13.88 6.92
CA ILE A 73 -12.63 12.81 6.21
C ILE A 73 -12.34 13.00 4.71
N PRO A 74 -11.84 12.00 3.97
CA PRO A 74 -11.59 12.13 2.54
C PRO A 74 -12.89 12.41 1.78
N GLU A 75 -12.77 13.11 0.65
CA GLU A 75 -13.91 13.36 -0.22
C GLU A 75 -14.39 12.07 -0.90
N GLU A 76 -15.70 11.86 -0.97
CA GLU A 76 -16.27 10.66 -1.59
C GLU A 76 -16.04 10.55 -3.11
N HIS A 77 -15.76 11.65 -3.80
CA HIS A 77 -15.53 11.71 -5.25
C HIS A 77 -14.04 11.87 -5.60
N ILE A 78 -13.16 11.53 -4.65
CA ILE A 78 -11.72 11.54 -4.88
C ILE A 78 -11.36 10.59 -6.03
N ALA A 79 -10.51 11.03 -6.95
CA ALA A 79 -10.12 10.22 -8.10
C ALA A 79 -9.30 8.99 -7.67
N LYS A 80 -8.43 9.19 -6.67
CA LYS A 80 -7.52 8.21 -6.11
C LYS A 80 -7.34 8.49 -4.62
N LEU A 81 -7.47 7.47 -3.79
CA LEU A 81 -7.18 7.49 -2.36
C LEU A 81 -6.04 6.51 -2.08
N ASP A 82 -4.90 7.00 -1.61
CA ASP A 82 -3.81 6.17 -1.08
C ASP A 82 -4.05 5.95 0.42
N THR A 83 -4.14 4.70 0.88
CA THR A 83 -4.54 4.43 2.26
C THR A 83 -3.47 4.83 3.26
N ASN A 84 -2.19 4.85 2.88
CA ASN A 84 -1.11 5.39 3.69
C ASN A 84 -1.21 6.90 3.97
N GLU A 85 -2.11 7.65 3.30
CA GLU A 85 -2.38 9.05 3.64
C GLU A 85 -3.26 9.18 4.89
N TYR A 86 -3.88 8.11 5.34
CA TYR A 86 -4.81 8.07 6.45
C TYR A 86 -4.52 6.86 7.35
N PHE A 87 -5.21 6.76 8.49
CA PHE A 87 -5.16 5.55 9.31
C PHE A 87 -6.32 4.63 8.91
N PHE A 88 -6.00 3.68 8.03
CA PHE A 88 -6.92 2.67 7.54
C PHE A 88 -6.59 1.29 8.12
N GLU A 89 -7.63 0.50 8.38
CA GLU A 89 -7.53 -0.93 8.60
C GLU A 89 -8.32 -1.65 7.49
N MET A 90 -7.71 -2.63 6.83
CA MET A 90 -8.45 -3.50 5.92
C MET A 90 -9.42 -4.38 6.74
N VAL A 91 -10.69 -4.40 6.34
CA VAL A 91 -11.70 -5.31 6.89
C VAL A 91 -11.84 -6.55 6.01
N ALA A 92 -11.98 -6.37 4.71
CA ALA A 92 -12.10 -7.48 3.75
C ALA A 92 -11.75 -7.05 2.32
N THR A 93 -11.20 -7.97 1.54
CA THR A 93 -11.10 -7.90 0.08
C THR A 93 -11.69 -9.16 -0.54
N SER A 94 -12.17 -9.08 -1.78
CA SER A 94 -12.69 -10.25 -2.49
C SER A 94 -12.61 -10.12 -4.00
N GLY A 95 -12.63 -11.25 -4.69
CA GLY A 95 -12.64 -11.31 -6.16
C GLY A 95 -11.33 -10.82 -6.77
N GLY A 96 -10.19 -11.35 -6.34
CA GLY A 96 -8.89 -11.05 -6.95
C GLY A 96 -8.94 -11.21 -8.47
N ALA A 97 -8.65 -10.13 -9.17
CA ALA A 97 -8.88 -10.00 -10.62
C ALA A 97 -7.59 -10.07 -11.41
N HIS A 98 -6.52 -9.44 -10.91
CA HIS A 98 -5.24 -9.36 -11.59
C HIS A 98 -4.10 -9.19 -10.58
N GLU A 99 -2.95 -9.73 -10.92
CA GLU A 99 -1.69 -9.60 -10.19
C GLU A 99 -0.63 -9.17 -11.20
N ASP A 100 0.17 -8.17 -10.83
CA ASP A 100 1.33 -7.72 -11.59
C ASP A 100 2.54 -7.58 -10.67
N TRP A 101 3.72 -7.86 -11.22
CA TRP A 101 4.98 -7.76 -10.51
C TRP A 101 5.95 -6.90 -11.30
N SER A 102 6.73 -6.08 -10.59
CA SER A 102 7.83 -5.32 -11.19
C SER A 102 9.05 -5.35 -10.28
N VAL A 103 10.24 -5.40 -10.87
CA VAL A 103 11.51 -5.32 -10.15
C VAL A 103 12.37 -4.23 -10.79
N GLY A 104 13.04 -3.41 -9.98
CA GLY A 104 13.82 -2.30 -10.50
C GLY A 104 14.90 -1.79 -9.58
N LEU A 105 15.88 -1.12 -10.18
CA LEU A 105 16.92 -0.37 -9.46
C LEU A 105 16.35 0.97 -8.97
N HIS A 106 16.39 1.19 -7.67
CA HIS A 106 15.92 2.41 -7.02
C HIS A 106 17.07 3.38 -6.65
N GLU A 107 18.21 2.85 -6.22
CA GLU A 107 19.40 3.64 -5.88
C GLU A 107 20.67 2.95 -6.42
N GLY A 108 21.68 3.74 -6.82
CA GLY A 108 22.94 3.26 -7.38
C GLY A 108 23.02 3.34 -8.91
N GLU A 109 24.18 2.99 -9.47
CA GLU A 109 24.38 2.92 -10.93
C GLU A 109 24.12 1.51 -11.46
N SER A 110 23.38 1.42 -12.57
CA SER A 110 23.14 0.14 -13.24
C SER A 110 24.44 -0.43 -13.83
N ASN A 111 24.68 -1.71 -13.59
CA ASN A 111 25.78 -2.50 -14.13
C ASN A 111 25.31 -3.93 -14.45
N ASP A 112 26.18 -4.75 -15.05
CA ASP A 112 25.82 -6.11 -15.48
C ASP A 112 25.37 -7.00 -14.31
N ASP A 113 25.95 -6.85 -13.11
CA ASP A 113 25.57 -7.63 -11.94
C ASP A 113 24.15 -7.27 -11.48
N ILE A 114 23.83 -5.97 -11.42
CA ILE A 114 22.48 -5.48 -11.06
C ILE A 114 21.43 -5.92 -12.08
N VAL A 115 21.74 -5.84 -13.37
CA VAL A 115 20.83 -6.30 -14.43
C VAL A 115 20.55 -7.80 -14.29
N ASN A 116 21.58 -8.60 -14.01
CA ASN A 116 21.42 -10.03 -13.76
C ASN A 116 20.59 -10.32 -12.50
N MET A 117 20.77 -9.54 -11.42
CA MET A 117 19.99 -9.69 -10.20
C MET A 117 18.50 -9.36 -10.42
N ILE A 118 18.19 -8.31 -11.18
CA ILE A 118 16.81 -7.97 -11.54
C ILE A 118 16.19 -9.13 -12.34
N ALA A 119 16.87 -9.63 -13.37
CA ALA A 119 16.36 -10.73 -14.17
C ALA A 119 16.14 -12.02 -13.38
N GLN A 120 17.04 -12.34 -12.43
CA GLN A 120 16.87 -13.47 -11.52
C GLN A 120 15.67 -13.30 -10.60
N ALA A 121 15.45 -12.08 -10.09
CA ALA A 121 14.29 -11.78 -9.27
C ALA A 121 12.98 -11.89 -10.07
N GLU A 122 12.94 -11.38 -11.30
CA GLU A 122 11.78 -11.52 -12.18
C GLU A 122 11.45 -13.00 -12.46
N GLU A 123 12.44 -13.83 -12.81
CA GLU A 123 12.25 -15.28 -13.05
C GLU A 123 11.84 -16.04 -11.78
N GLY A 124 12.44 -15.70 -10.64
CA GLY A 124 12.13 -16.27 -9.34
C GLY A 124 10.70 -15.96 -8.90
N ILE A 125 10.29 -14.70 -9.00
CA ILE A 125 8.93 -14.24 -8.69
C ILE A 125 7.91 -14.91 -9.61
N GLU A 126 8.17 -15.04 -10.92
CA GLU A 126 7.24 -15.72 -11.84
C GLU A 126 7.01 -17.19 -11.43
N SER A 127 8.01 -17.84 -10.84
CA SER A 127 7.96 -19.26 -10.47
C SER A 127 7.42 -19.51 -9.06
N GLU A 128 7.81 -18.67 -8.10
CA GLU A 128 7.66 -18.91 -6.66
C GLU A 128 7.00 -17.73 -5.91
N GLY A 129 6.75 -16.60 -6.59
CA GLY A 129 6.12 -15.43 -6.00
C GLY A 129 6.98 -14.76 -4.92
N ASP A 130 6.34 -14.41 -3.80
CA ASP A 130 6.98 -13.78 -2.64
C ASP A 130 7.90 -14.73 -1.85
N GLU A 131 7.72 -16.05 -1.97
CA GLU A 131 8.59 -17.04 -1.34
C GLU A 131 10.04 -16.88 -1.81
N PHE A 132 10.25 -16.66 -3.11
CA PHE A 132 11.58 -16.37 -3.66
C PHE A 132 12.23 -15.15 -2.99
N LEU A 133 11.47 -14.07 -2.80
CA LEU A 133 11.96 -12.83 -2.22
C LEU A 133 12.41 -13.05 -0.77
N TYR A 134 11.58 -13.74 0.04
CA TYR A 134 11.94 -14.11 1.41
C TYR A 134 13.22 -14.97 1.47
N GLU A 135 13.34 -15.98 0.60
CA GLU A 135 14.49 -16.89 0.63
C GLU A 135 15.80 -16.24 0.15
N ASN A 136 15.70 -15.19 -0.68
CA ASN A 136 16.86 -14.51 -1.28
C ASN A 136 17.18 -13.17 -0.60
N GLY A 137 16.69 -12.96 0.62
CA GLY A 137 17.12 -11.85 1.48
C GLY A 137 16.50 -10.50 1.14
N TRP A 138 15.37 -10.48 0.42
CA TRP A 138 14.55 -9.29 0.31
C TRP A 138 13.74 -9.10 1.60
N GLU A 139 13.58 -7.85 2.03
CA GLU A 139 12.80 -7.48 3.19
C GLU A 139 11.50 -6.79 2.74
N GLU A 140 10.38 -7.14 3.37
CA GLU A 140 9.11 -6.44 3.15
C GLU A 140 9.21 -5.01 3.71
N ASP A 141 9.02 -4.01 2.85
CA ASP A 141 9.19 -2.59 3.18
C ASP A 141 7.85 -1.88 3.41
N CYS A 142 6.85 -2.17 2.58
CA CYS A 142 5.57 -1.48 2.65
C CYS A 142 4.40 -2.36 2.20
N TYR A 143 3.28 -2.21 2.91
CA TYR A 143 1.98 -2.78 2.60
C TYR A 143 0.94 -1.65 2.55
N ASP A 144 0.29 -1.44 1.42
CA ASP A 144 -0.66 -0.34 1.24
C ASP A 144 -1.79 -0.71 0.27
N TYR A 145 -2.86 0.08 0.29
CA TYR A 145 -3.92 0.03 -0.71
C TYR A 145 -4.10 1.38 -1.40
N LYS A 146 -4.49 1.29 -2.66
CA LYS A 146 -4.95 2.38 -3.50
C LYS A 146 -6.40 2.11 -3.88
N ILE A 147 -7.27 3.09 -3.72
CA ILE A 147 -8.68 3.01 -4.16
C ILE A 147 -8.92 4.07 -5.22
N GLU A 148 -9.39 3.66 -6.40
CA GLU A 148 -9.71 4.54 -7.53
C GLU A 148 -11.22 4.64 -7.78
N GLY A 149 -11.68 5.67 -8.50
CA GLY A 149 -13.11 5.81 -8.84
C GLY A 149 -14.02 6.30 -7.70
N GLY A 150 -13.42 6.62 -6.55
CA GLY A 150 -14.10 7.20 -5.40
C GLY A 150 -14.67 6.18 -4.43
N ILE A 151 -15.15 6.70 -3.30
CA ILE A 151 -15.51 5.91 -2.12
C ILE A 151 -16.87 6.34 -1.58
N LYS A 152 -17.51 5.43 -0.85
CA LYS A 152 -18.65 5.69 0.00
C LYS A 152 -18.20 5.63 1.45
N ILE A 153 -18.48 6.66 2.23
CA ILE A 153 -18.08 6.74 3.63
C ILE A 153 -19.33 6.75 4.51
N THR A 154 -19.38 5.85 5.49
CA THR A 154 -20.49 5.78 6.43
C THR A 154 -19.98 5.74 7.87
N PRO A 155 -20.47 6.58 8.80
CA PRO A 155 -20.06 6.51 10.19
C PRO A 155 -20.36 5.13 10.78
N LEU A 156 -19.36 4.52 11.41
CA LEU A 156 -19.56 3.33 12.23
C LEU A 156 -19.95 3.80 13.63
N VAL A 157 -21.18 3.49 14.02
CA VAL A 157 -21.64 3.69 15.40
C VAL A 157 -21.21 2.45 16.18
N GLU A 158 -20.20 2.59 17.04
CA GLU A 158 -19.92 1.56 18.05
C GLU A 158 -21.16 1.44 18.95
N LEU A 159 -21.82 0.28 18.90
CA LEU A 159 -22.98 -0.06 19.73
C LEU A 159 -22.58 -0.38 21.16
#